data_AF-A0A9P6IT31-F1
#
_entry.id   AF-A0A9P6IT31-F1
#
_cell.length_a   1.000
_cell.length_b   1.000
_cell.length_c   1.000
_cell.angle_alpha   90.00
_cell.angle_beta   90.00
_cell.angle_gamma   90.00
#
_symmetry.space_group_name_H-M   'P 1'
#
loop_
_entity.id
_entity.type
_entity.pdbx_description
1 polymer ?
#
loop_
_entity_poly.entity_id
_entity_poly.type
_entity_poly.pdbx_seq_one_letter_code
_entity_poly.pdbx_strand_id
1 'polypeptide(L)' 'IVRETTRSFEPVNIVGYAMKLSHNVSQALESMYVMGAEKEVAEARLFMYWSARITLGNAMRLLNLKPQERM' A
#
# COMPACT_ATOMS: atom_id res chain seq x y z
N ILE A 1 -9.96 -9.87 -0.39
CA ILE A 1 -9.12 -10.00 0.82
C ILE A 1 -9.94 -9.76 2.08
N VAL A 2 -10.40 -8.54 2.41
CA VAL A 2 -11.15 -8.31 3.67
C VAL A 2 -12.38 -9.23 3.82
N ARG A 3 -13.24 -9.32 2.79
CA ARG A 3 -14.40 -10.23 2.78
C ARG A 3 -14.01 -11.70 2.94
N GLU A 4 -12.85 -12.09 2.42
CA GLU A 4 -12.34 -13.45 2.49
C GLU A 4 -11.80 -13.75 3.89
N THR A 5 -11.00 -12.85 4.46
CA THR A 5 -10.54 -12.89 5.85
C THR A 5 -11.69 -12.97 6.84
N THR A 6 -12.79 -12.23 6.64
CA THR A 6 -13.97 -12.32 7.51
C THR A 6 -14.65 -13.69 7.45
N ARG A 7 -14.56 -14.38 6.32
CA ARG A 7 -15.13 -15.74 6.17
C ARG A 7 -14.23 -16.81 6.77
N SER A 8 -12.91 -16.70 6.57
CA SER A 8 -11.95 -17.69 7.06
C SER A 8 -11.51 -17.47 8.49
N PHE A 9 -11.66 -16.25 9.02
CA PHE A 9 -11.11 -15.79 10.30
C PHE A 9 -9.58 -15.88 10.40
N GLU A 10 -8.89 -15.82 9.25
CA GLU A 10 -7.43 -15.97 9.16
C GLU A 10 -6.73 -14.63 8.91
N PRO A 11 -6.09 -13.99 9.93
CA PRO A 11 -5.43 -12.69 9.78
C PRO A 11 -4.22 -12.72 8.84
N VAL A 12 -3.61 -13.89 8.63
CA VAL A 12 -2.50 -14.09 7.69
C VAL A 12 -2.86 -13.66 6.26
N ASN A 13 -4.14 -13.72 5.88
CA ASN A 13 -4.61 -13.24 4.58
C ASN A 13 -4.40 -11.73 4.40
N ILE A 14 -4.56 -10.94 5.48
CA ILE A 14 -4.29 -9.50 5.47
C ILE A 14 -2.78 -9.24 5.44
N VAL A 15 -2.00 -10.01 6.19
CA VAL A 15 -0.53 -9.93 6.18
C VAL A 15 0.03 -10.23 4.79
N GLY A 16 -0.42 -11.32 4.17
CA GLY A 16 0.01 -11.71 2.82
C GLY A 16 -0.34 -10.66 1.77
N TYR A 17 -1.52 -10.04 1.88
CA TYR A 17 -1.88 -8.92 1.03
C TYR A 17 -0.99 -7.69 1.26
N ALA A 18 -0.76 -7.31 2.52
CA ALA A 18 0.09 -6.18 2.87
C ALA A 18 1.53 -6.36 2.36
N MET A 19 2.10 -7.56 2.51
CA MET A 19 3.44 -7.88 2.01
C MET A 19 3.53 -7.77 0.48
N LYS A 20 2.53 -8.30 -0.24
CA LYS A 20 2.47 -8.19 -1.71
C LYS A 20 2.34 -6.73 -2.16
N LEU A 21 1.48 -5.95 -1.51
CA LEU A 21 1.30 -4.53 -1.83
C LEU A 21 2.60 -3.75 -1.58
N SER A 22 3.22 -3.92 -0.41
CA SER A 22 4.50 -3.27 -0.09
C SER A 22 5.59 -3.64 -1.09
N HIS A 23 5.71 -4.92 -1.46
CA HIS A 23 6.70 -5.36 -2.44
C HIS A 23 6.51 -4.69 -3.81
N ASN A 24 5.27 -4.65 -4.32
CA ASN A 24 4.98 -4.00 -5.59
C ASN A 24 5.24 -2.49 -5.55
N VAL A 25 4.92 -1.83 -4.43
CA VAL A 25 5.20 -0.40 -4.26
C VAL A 25 6.71 -0.13 -4.21
N SER A 26 7.48 -0.98 -3.53
CA SER A 26 8.94 -0.86 -3.51
C SER A 26 9.54 -0.97 -4.92
N GLN A 27 9.08 -1.94 -5.72
CA GLN A 27 9.52 -2.06 -7.12
C GLN A 27 9.09 -0.85 -7.96
N ALA A 28 7.89 -0.32 -7.74
CA ALA A 28 7.41 0.88 -8.42
C ALA A 28 8.29 2.09 -8.11
N LEU A 29 8.74 2.25 -6.87
CA LEU A 29 9.61 3.38 -6.46
C LEU A 29 10.95 3.41 -7.21
N GLU A 30 11.48 2.26 -7.62
CA GLU A 30 12.74 2.19 -8.38
C GLU A 30 12.60 2.72 -9.82
N SER A 31 11.41 2.63 -10.41
CA SER A 31 11.17 2.91 -11.84
C SER A 31 10.23 4.10 -12.11
N MET A 32 9.31 4.40 -11.19
CA MET A 32 8.25 5.42 -11.37
C MET A 32 8.45 6.60 -10.43
N TYR A 33 9.47 7.41 -10.72
CA TYR A 33 9.72 8.65 -9.99
C TYR A 33 8.62 9.69 -10.21
N VAL A 34 8.16 10.32 -9.13
CA VAL A 34 7.19 11.43 -9.21
C VAL A 34 7.90 12.74 -9.59
N MET A 35 9.05 12.99 -8.96
CA MET A 35 9.84 14.20 -9.18
C MET A 35 10.48 14.18 -10.57
N GLY A 36 10.39 15.31 -11.28
CA GLY A 36 10.98 15.47 -12.62
C GLY A 36 10.16 14.88 -13.76
N ALA A 37 9.01 14.25 -13.49
CA ALA A 37 8.07 13.84 -14.53
C ALA A 37 7.22 15.03 -15.02
N GLU A 38 6.62 14.89 -16.20
CA GLU A 38 5.60 15.80 -16.70
C GLU A 38 4.42 15.88 -15.73
N LYS A 39 3.80 17.06 -15.60
CA LYS A 39 2.79 17.35 -14.57
C LYS A 39 1.69 16.30 -14.48
N GLU A 40 1.08 15.93 -15.59
CA GLU A 40 -0.03 14.96 -15.62
C GLU A 40 0.43 13.55 -15.16
N VAL A 41 1.64 13.16 -15.57
CA VAL A 41 2.26 11.90 -15.15
C VAL A 41 2.63 11.92 -13.67
N ALA A 42 3.17 13.04 -13.18
CA ALA A 42 3.54 13.23 -11.78
C ALA A 42 2.30 13.14 -10.87
N GLU A 43 1.20 13.80 -11.25
CA GLU A 43 -0.08 13.75 -10.54
C GLU A 43 -0.64 12.31 -10.49
N ALA A 44 -0.62 11.60 -11.62
CA ALA A 44 -1.07 10.20 -11.67
C ALA A 44 -0.22 9.28 -10.78
N ARG A 45 1.11 9.41 -10.82
CA ARG A 45 2.04 8.62 -9.98
C ARG A 45 1.85 8.95 -8.50
N LEU A 46 1.71 10.22 -8.16
CA LEU A 46 1.46 10.65 -6.78
C LEU A 46 0.16 10.06 -6.24
N PHE A 47 -0.91 10.10 -7.04
CA PHE A 47 -2.20 9.52 -6.66
C PHE A 47 -2.12 8.00 -6.44
N MET A 48 -1.35 7.30 -7.29
CA MET A 48 -1.07 5.86 -7.11
C MET A 48 -0.37 5.59 -5.77
N TYR A 49 0.72 6.29 -5.46
CA TYR A 49 1.46 6.10 -4.21
C TYR A 49 0.64 6.49 -2.97
N TRP A 50 -0.15 7.56 -3.06
CA TRP A 50 -1.04 7.98 -1.99
C TRP A 50 -2.11 6.93 -1.69
N SER A 51 -2.73 6.38 -2.74
CA SER A 51 -3.71 5.29 -2.63
C SER A 51 -3.09 4.04 -2.01
N ALA A 52 -1.87 3.69 -2.40
CA ALA A 52 -1.13 2.57 -1.82
C ALA A 52 -0.81 2.79 -0.33
N ARG A 53 -0.36 4.01 0.05
CA ARG A 53 -0.10 4.39 1.45
C ARG A 53 -1.35 4.26 2.32
N ILE A 54 -2.50 4.74 1.85
CA ILE A 54 -3.77 4.62 2.59
C ILE A 54 -4.15 3.16 2.76
N THR A 55 -4.09 2.39 1.68
CA THR A 55 -4.49 0.98 1.68
C THR A 55 -3.61 0.14 2.60
N LEU A 56 -2.29 0.35 2.57
CA LEU A 56 -1.35 -0.30 3.48
C LEU A 56 -1.60 0.11 4.93
N GLY A 57 -1.82 1.41 5.18
CA GLY A 57 -2.18 1.90 6.51
C GLY A 57 -3.47 1.29 7.06
N ASN A 58 -4.46 1.04 6.20
CA ASN A 58 -5.69 0.35 6.59
C ASN A 58 -5.43 -1.13 6.92
N ALA A 59 -4.61 -1.83 6.14
CA ALA A 59 -4.22 -3.21 6.43
C ALA A 59 -3.49 -3.31 7.78
N MET A 60 -2.57 -2.38 8.06
CA MET A 60 -1.88 -2.30 9.35
C MET A 60 -2.85 -2.06 10.51
N ARG A 61 -3.79 -1.12 10.39
CA ARG A 61 -4.79 -0.85 11.43
C ARG A 61 -5.71 -2.05 11.68
N LEU A 62 -6.09 -2.80 10.64
CA LEU A 62 -6.85 -4.05 10.79
C LEU A 62 -6.08 -5.11 11.59
N LEU A 63 -4.75 -5.10 11.52
CA LEU A 63 -3.86 -5.96 12.30
C LEU A 63 -3.49 -5.36 13.66
N ASN A 64 -4.18 -4.30 14.08
CA ASN A 64 -3.92 -3.56 15.33
C ASN A 64 -2.51 -2.95 15.41
N LEU A 65 -1.91 -2.62 14.26
CA LEU A 65 -0.65 -1.90 14.16
C LEU A 65 -0.90 -0.41 13.92
N LYS A 66 0.02 0.43 14.40
CA LYS A 66 0.00 1.87 14.14
C LYS A 66 0.95 2.22 12.99
N PRO A 67 0.44 2.62 11.81
CA PRO A 67 1.28 3.13 10.72
C PRO A 67 2.09 4.34 11.20
N GLN A 68 3.37 4.37 10.85
CA GLN A 68 4.25 5.51 11.14
C GLN A 68 4.38 6.41 9.91
N GLU A 69 4.42 7.71 10.13
CA GLU A 69 4.68 8.69 9.08
C GLU A 69 6.17 8.78 8.74
N ARG A 70 7.01 8.46 9.71
CA ARG A 70 8.48 8.40 9.61
C ARG A 70 8.94 7.25 10.50
N MET A 71 9.83 6.42 9.97
CA MET A 71 10.50 5.35 10.73
C MET A 71 11.72 5.90 11.44
#